data_AF-A0A2R8F364-F1
#
_entry.id   AF-A0A2R8F364-F1
#
_cell.length_a   1.000
_cell.length_b   1.000
_cell.length_c   1.000
_cell.angle_alpha   90.00
_cell.angle_beta   90.00
_cell.angle_gamma   90.00
#
_symmetry.space_group_name_H-M   'P 1'
#
loop_
_entity.id
_entity.type
_entity.pdbx_description
1 polymer ?
#
loop_
_entity_poly.entity_id
_entity_poly.type
_entity_poly.pdbx_seq_one_letter_code
_entity_poly.pdbx_strand_id
1 'polypeptide(L)'
;MLGNEPSFDKIGGVDYLAKLTTLALSIVNVNEYGKIVYDLALRRYLIEIGEKIVTNAYSSTLADLAITQIETAESQLYDLGSRGTLSKGFIKLQTSIEESWTSISSAIKNKNSINGISSGLLDIDSKLGGFKNSDLIILAGRPSMGKTALGVNLAINACKYFLTQKNTKDNVVQSVGFFSLEMSSQQISTRILSIESEINSSALFNGKIDVQDVDKLKTVQDEIQK
;
A
#
# COMPACT_ATOMS: atom_id res chain seq x y z
N MET A 1 3.59 -36.85 -13.21
CA MET A 1 4.72 -37.65 -13.72
C MET A 1 5.93 -36.75 -13.82
N LEU A 2 6.67 -36.56 -12.72
CA LEU A 2 7.91 -35.76 -12.72
C LEU A 2 9.16 -36.61 -13.05
N GLY A 3 9.03 -37.94 -13.04
CA GLY A 3 10.15 -38.88 -13.23
C GLY A 3 10.60 -39.15 -14.67
N ASN A 4 10.00 -38.50 -15.68
CA ASN A 4 10.41 -38.66 -17.09
C ASN A 4 11.20 -37.46 -17.63
N GLU A 5 11.43 -36.44 -16.81
CA GLU A 5 12.20 -35.26 -17.19
C GLU A 5 13.68 -35.43 -16.79
N PRO A 6 14.64 -35.38 -17.72
CA PRO A 6 16.07 -35.59 -17.39
C PRO A 6 16.64 -34.50 -16.46
N SER A 7 15.94 -33.38 -16.30
CA SER A 7 16.25 -32.33 -15.32
C SER A 7 15.92 -32.75 -13.89
N PHE A 8 14.96 -33.66 -13.68
CA PHE A 8 14.52 -34.15 -12.38
C PHE A 8 15.55 -35.07 -11.72
N ASP A 9 16.18 -35.94 -12.51
CA ASP A 9 17.25 -36.82 -12.01
C ASP A 9 18.52 -36.02 -11.68
N LYS A 10 18.81 -34.94 -12.42
CA LYS A 10 19.97 -34.06 -12.17
C LYS A 10 19.89 -33.29 -10.85
N ILE A 11 18.69 -32.95 -10.38
CA ILE A 11 18.49 -32.23 -9.11
C ILE A 11 18.42 -33.18 -7.89
N GLY A 12 18.64 -34.49 -8.08
CA GLY A 12 18.63 -35.48 -7.00
C GLY A 12 17.28 -36.17 -6.77
N GLY A 13 16.34 -36.02 -7.71
CA GLY A 13 15.09 -36.78 -7.76
C GLY A 13 14.19 -36.62 -6.52
N VAL A 14 13.49 -37.71 -6.19
CA VAL A 14 12.48 -37.74 -5.11
C VAL A 14 13.10 -37.46 -3.73
N ASP A 15 14.32 -37.93 -3.50
CA ASP A 15 15.01 -37.77 -2.21
C ASP A 15 15.35 -36.30 -1.91
N TYR A 16 15.68 -35.51 -2.93
CA TYR A 16 15.94 -34.08 -2.77
C TYR A 16 14.66 -33.32 -2.40
N LEU A 17 13.53 -33.66 -3.03
CA LEU A 17 12.24 -33.07 -2.68
C LEU A 17 11.80 -33.43 -1.26
N ALA A 18 12.01 -34.69 -0.84
CA ALA A 18 11.72 -35.13 0.53
C ALA A 18 12.57 -34.38 1.58
N LYS A 19 13.81 -34.01 1.24
CA LYS A 19 14.64 -33.15 2.10
C LYS A 19 14.09 -31.72 2.16
N LEU A 20 13.69 -31.14 1.03
CA LEU A 20 13.11 -29.79 0.99
C LEU A 20 11.81 -29.69 1.81
N THR A 21 10.93 -30.68 1.73
CA THR A 21 9.69 -30.71 2.54
C THR A 21 9.99 -30.79 4.03
N THR A 22 11.03 -31.54 4.42
CA THR A 22 11.47 -31.62 5.81
C THR A 22 12.09 -30.30 6.31
N LEU A 23 12.83 -29.59 5.47
CA LEU A 23 13.44 -28.29 5.82
C LEU A 23 12.42 -27.13 5.81
N ALA A 24 11.35 -27.24 5.02
CA ALA A 24 10.32 -26.21 4.86
C ALA A 24 9.24 -26.20 5.96
N LEU A 25 9.40 -26.98 7.05
CA LEU A 25 8.38 -27.14 8.11
C LEU A 25 8.03 -25.84 8.85
N SER A 26 8.83 -24.77 8.73
CA SER A 26 8.53 -23.43 9.28
C SER A 26 8.21 -22.43 8.16
N ILE A 27 6.95 -22.37 7.75
CA ILE A 27 6.43 -21.50 6.66
C ILE A 27 6.19 -20.05 7.14
N VAL A 28 6.46 -19.75 8.41
CA VAL A 28 6.05 -18.47 9.04
C VAL A 28 6.64 -17.25 8.33
N ASN A 29 7.86 -17.35 7.76
CA ASN A 29 8.59 -16.20 7.19
C ASN A 29 9.07 -16.40 5.73
N VAL A 30 8.30 -17.06 4.85
CA VAL A 30 8.68 -17.28 3.43
C VAL A 30 9.08 -15.97 2.73
N ASN A 31 8.39 -14.87 3.02
CA ASN A 31 8.70 -13.56 2.45
C ASN A 31 10.08 -13.02 2.88
N GLU A 32 10.51 -13.28 4.12
CA GLU A 32 11.83 -12.84 4.59
C GLU A 32 12.95 -13.65 3.93
N TYR A 33 12.77 -14.98 3.81
CA TYR A 33 13.72 -15.82 3.09
C TYR A 33 13.82 -15.43 1.61
N GLY A 34 12.69 -15.10 0.97
CA GLY A 34 12.67 -14.57 -0.39
C GLY A 34 13.49 -13.29 -0.53
N LYS A 35 13.38 -12.36 0.43
CA LYS A 35 14.19 -11.13 0.47
C LYS A 35 15.68 -11.43 0.63
N ILE A 36 16.05 -12.38 1.50
CA ILE A 36 17.45 -12.77 1.71
C ILE A 36 18.05 -13.35 0.43
N VAL A 37 17.34 -14.28 -0.23
CA VAL A 37 17.80 -14.88 -1.49
C VAL A 37 17.94 -13.81 -2.58
N TYR A 38 17.00 -12.86 -2.65
CA TYR A 38 17.03 -11.75 -3.58
C TYR A 38 18.22 -10.80 -3.33
N ASP A 39 18.46 -10.39 -2.08
CA ASP A 39 19.62 -9.55 -1.72
C ASP A 39 20.94 -10.23 -2.08
N LEU A 40 21.08 -11.52 -1.77
CA LEU A 40 22.26 -12.31 -2.14
C LEU A 40 22.43 -12.42 -3.66
N ALA A 41 21.35 -12.49 -4.43
CA ALA A 41 21.41 -12.50 -5.89
C ALA A 41 21.87 -11.14 -6.44
N LEU A 42 21.36 -10.03 -5.92
CA LEU A 42 21.80 -8.68 -6.30
C LEU A 42 23.29 -8.47 -6.03
N ARG A 43 23.79 -8.93 -4.89
CA ARG A 43 25.23 -8.86 -4.57
C ARG A 43 26.08 -9.62 -5.59
N ARG A 44 25.64 -10.81 -6.02
CA ARG A 44 26.35 -11.58 -7.06
C ARG A 44 26.36 -10.86 -8.41
N TYR A 45 25.24 -10.27 -8.81
CA TYR A 45 25.19 -9.47 -10.03
C TYR A 45 26.07 -8.22 -9.94
N LEU A 46 26.13 -7.57 -8.79
CA LEU A 46 27.01 -6.41 -8.58
C LEU A 46 28.48 -6.79 -8.72
N ILE A 47 28.88 -7.96 -8.19
CA ILE A 47 30.22 -8.53 -8.36
C ILE A 47 30.51 -8.77 -9.86
N GLU A 48 29.58 -9.39 -10.59
CA GLU A 48 29.74 -9.67 -12.02
C GLU A 48 29.90 -8.38 -12.85
N ILE A 49 29.13 -7.33 -12.54
CA ILE A 49 29.27 -6.00 -13.17
C ILE A 49 30.65 -5.42 -12.86
N GLY A 50 31.09 -5.50 -11.60
CA GLY A 50 32.42 -5.04 -11.19
C GLY A 50 33.55 -5.75 -11.94
N GLU A 51 33.48 -7.08 -12.08
CA GLU A 51 34.44 -7.87 -12.84
C GLU A 51 34.47 -7.47 -14.32
N LYS A 52 33.31 -7.21 -14.93
CA LYS A 52 33.21 -6.72 -16.32
C LYS A 52 33.82 -5.33 -16.47
N ILE A 53 33.55 -4.41 -15.55
CA ILE A 53 34.13 -3.06 -15.57
C ILE A 53 35.65 -3.15 -15.52
N VAL A 54 36.20 -3.95 -14.58
CA VAL A 54 37.64 -4.15 -14.45
C VAL A 54 38.23 -4.74 -15.73
N THR A 55 37.61 -5.80 -16.26
CA THR A 55 38.08 -6.47 -17.48
C THR A 55 38.09 -5.52 -18.67
N ASN A 56 37.01 -4.77 -18.88
CA ASN A 56 36.86 -3.82 -19.99
C ASN A 56 37.83 -2.63 -19.89
N ALA A 57 38.12 -2.16 -18.66
CA ALA A 57 39.09 -1.11 -18.43
C ALA A 57 40.52 -1.55 -18.80
N TYR A 58 40.87 -2.81 -18.54
CA TYR A 58 42.16 -3.39 -18.94
C TYR A 58 42.23 -3.68 -20.44
N SER A 59 41.14 -4.14 -21.06
CA SER A 59 41.06 -4.43 -22.49
C SER A 59 40.66 -3.20 -23.30
N SER A 60 41.45 -2.12 -23.25
CA SER A 60 41.17 -0.92 -24.04
C SER A 60 41.84 -0.99 -25.42
N THR A 61 41.02 -1.09 -26.46
CA THR A 61 41.42 -0.85 -27.86
C THR A 61 41.36 0.65 -28.16
N LEU A 62 42.10 1.15 -29.16
CA LEU A 62 42.10 2.57 -29.57
C LEU A 62 40.70 3.15 -29.91
N ALA A 63 39.70 2.29 -30.14
CA ALA A 63 38.31 2.66 -30.42
C ALA A 63 37.41 2.72 -29.18
N ASP A 64 37.84 2.18 -28.03
CA ASP A 64 37.05 2.15 -26.80
C ASP A 64 37.43 3.33 -25.90
N LEU A 65 36.69 4.43 -26.04
CA LEU A 65 36.87 5.59 -25.17
C LEU A 65 36.41 5.25 -23.74
N ALA A 66 37.08 5.82 -22.74
CA ALA A 66 36.67 5.66 -21.34
C ALA A 66 35.21 6.09 -21.09
N ILE A 67 34.70 7.07 -21.85
CA ILE A 67 33.32 7.57 -21.75
C ILE A 67 32.30 6.48 -22.09
N THR A 68 32.52 5.71 -23.16
CA THR A 68 31.57 4.65 -23.57
C THR A 68 31.57 3.49 -22.58
N GLN A 69 32.71 3.23 -21.93
CA GLN A 69 32.80 2.25 -20.84
C GLN A 69 32.01 2.69 -19.60
N ILE A 70 32.06 3.99 -19.26
CA ILE A 70 31.27 4.57 -18.17
C ILE A 70 29.77 4.47 -18.49
N GLU A 71 29.34 4.86 -19.70
CA GLU A 71 27.93 4.76 -20.11
C GLU A 71 27.40 3.31 -20.04
N THR A 72 28.22 2.34 -20.46
CA THR A 72 27.88 0.92 -20.40
C THR A 72 27.73 0.44 -18.94
N ALA A 73 28.63 0.87 -18.05
CA ALA A 73 28.57 0.56 -16.64
C ALA A 73 27.33 1.18 -15.96
N GLU A 74 27.01 2.44 -16.28
CA GLU A 74 25.80 3.12 -15.79
C GLU A 74 24.53 2.39 -16.23
N SER A 75 24.43 1.98 -17.50
CA SER A 75 23.29 1.20 -17.99
C SER A 75 23.13 -0.13 -17.25
N GLN A 76 24.23 -0.85 -16.99
CA GLN A 76 24.18 -2.13 -16.28
C GLN A 76 23.77 -1.96 -14.82
N LEU A 77 24.24 -0.90 -14.14
CA LEU A 77 23.84 -0.58 -12.78
C LEU A 77 22.38 -0.12 -12.70
N TYR A 78 21.91 0.64 -13.69
CA TYR A 78 20.50 1.04 -13.81
C TYR A 78 19.58 -0.18 -14.01
N ASP A 79 19.95 -1.10 -14.88
CA ASP A 79 19.23 -2.35 -15.09
C ASP A 79 19.20 -3.19 -13.81
N LEU A 80 20.28 -3.23 -13.03
CA LEU A 80 20.31 -3.94 -11.76
C LEU A 80 19.38 -3.28 -10.72
N GLY A 81 19.37 -1.95 -10.64
CA GLY A 81 18.51 -1.19 -9.73
C GLY A 81 17.02 -1.27 -10.07
N SER A 82 16.69 -1.46 -11.36
CA SER A 82 15.31 -1.59 -11.83
C SER A 82 14.72 -3.00 -11.73
N ARG A 83 15.55 -4.05 -11.63
CA ARG A 83 15.13 -5.47 -11.50
C ARG A 83 14.39 -5.84 -10.20
N GLY A 84 14.10 -4.88 -9.31
CA GLY A 84 13.38 -5.09 -8.05
C GLY A 84 12.26 -4.10 -7.79
N THR A 85 12.24 -3.00 -8.53
CA THR A 85 11.09 -2.10 -8.54
C THR A 85 10.11 -2.66 -9.56
N LEU A 86 8.85 -2.82 -9.17
CA LEU A 86 7.73 -3.01 -10.10
C LEU A 86 7.57 -1.72 -10.92
N SER A 87 8.57 -1.40 -11.72
CA SER A 87 8.46 -0.47 -12.84
C SER A 87 7.54 -1.18 -13.82
N LYS A 88 6.25 -0.83 -13.78
CA LYS A 88 5.36 -1.08 -14.91
C LYS A 88 6.07 -0.48 -16.12
N GLY A 89 6.55 -1.32 -17.03
CA GLY A 89 7.11 -0.87 -18.31
C GLY A 89 6.08 -0.11 -19.14
N PHE A 90 6.38 0.15 -20.41
CA PHE A 90 5.43 0.82 -21.30
C PHE A 90 4.11 0.03 -21.41
N ILE A 91 3.01 0.65 -21.00
CA ILE A 91 1.66 0.12 -21.17
C ILE A 91 1.13 0.64 -22.52
N LYS A 92 0.53 -0.26 -23.32
CA LYS A 92 -0.10 0.15 -24.59
C LYS A 92 -1.29 1.07 -24.27
N LEU A 93 -1.36 2.23 -24.93
CA LEU A 93 -2.45 3.20 -24.70
C LEU A 93 -3.84 2.56 -24.87
N GLN A 94 -3.99 1.63 -25.82
CA GLN A 94 -5.24 0.89 -26.02
C GLN A 94 -5.71 0.16 -24.75
N THR A 95 -4.81 -0.50 -24.03
CA THR A 95 -5.17 -1.22 -22.79
C THR A 95 -5.63 -0.25 -21.70
N SER A 96 -5.01 0.92 -21.57
CA SER A 96 -5.45 1.96 -20.63
C SER A 96 -6.81 2.56 -21.00
N ILE A 97 -7.12 2.67 -22.30
CA ILE A 97 -8.43 3.12 -22.78
C ILE A 97 -9.51 2.09 -22.47
N GLU A 98 -9.23 0.79 -22.68
CA GLU A 98 -10.15 -0.30 -22.35
C GLU A 98 -10.46 -0.37 -20.84
N GLU A 99 -9.45 -0.22 -19.98
CA GLU A 99 -9.62 -0.13 -18.53
C GLU A 99 -10.44 1.11 -18.11
N SER A 100 -10.17 2.25 -18.76
CA SER A 100 -10.90 3.50 -18.52
C SER A 100 -12.37 3.36 -18.93
N TRP A 101 -12.65 2.75 -20.09
CA TRP A 101 -14.00 2.52 -20.57
C TRP A 101 -14.80 1.59 -19.65
N THR A 102 -14.15 0.56 -19.12
CA THR A 102 -14.75 -0.34 -18.12
C THR A 102 -15.14 0.43 -16.86
N SER A 103 -14.26 1.30 -16.37
CA SER A 103 -14.51 2.15 -15.21
C SER A 103 -15.66 3.14 -15.46
N ILE A 104 -15.68 3.81 -16.62
CA ILE A 104 -16.76 4.72 -17.02
C ILE A 104 -18.11 3.98 -17.13
N SER A 105 -18.12 2.80 -17.75
CA SER A 105 -19.32 1.99 -17.92
C SER A 105 -19.92 1.57 -16.58
N SER A 106 -19.07 1.26 -15.59
CA SER A 106 -19.52 0.96 -14.23
C SER A 106 -20.14 2.18 -13.54
N ALA A 107 -19.55 3.37 -13.73
CA ALA A 107 -20.06 4.62 -13.19
C ALA A 107 -21.43 4.99 -13.78
N ILE A 108 -21.62 4.81 -15.09
CA ILE A 108 -22.89 5.10 -15.78
C ILE A 108 -24.03 4.20 -15.27
N LYS A 109 -23.75 2.93 -14.96
CA LYS A 109 -24.76 2.00 -14.42
C LYS A 109 -25.17 2.38 -12.99
N ASN A 110 -24.26 3.01 -12.26
CA ASN A 110 -24.39 3.32 -10.85
C ASN A 110 -24.74 4.80 -10.61
N LYS A 111 -25.79 5.31 -11.28
CA LYS A 111 -26.16 6.75 -11.28
C LYS A 111 -26.37 7.39 -9.91
N ASN A 112 -26.69 6.60 -8.88
CA ASN A 112 -27.01 7.10 -7.53
C ASN A 112 -25.91 6.80 -6.49
N SER A 113 -24.78 6.19 -6.87
CA SER A 113 -23.71 5.88 -5.93
C SER A 113 -22.44 6.65 -6.26
N ILE A 114 -21.79 7.16 -5.22
CA ILE A 114 -20.47 7.80 -5.28
C ILE A 114 -19.47 6.81 -5.89
N ASN A 115 -18.75 7.24 -6.94
CA ASN A 115 -17.75 6.42 -7.62
C ASN A 115 -16.39 6.57 -6.93
N GLY A 116 -16.33 6.09 -5.68
CA GLY A 116 -15.19 6.25 -4.79
C GLY A 116 -15.60 6.09 -3.32
N ILE A 117 -14.66 6.33 -2.42
CA ILE A 117 -14.88 6.30 -0.98
C ILE A 117 -15.57 7.61 -0.58
N SER A 118 -16.72 7.55 0.09
CA SER A 118 -17.43 8.76 0.53
C SER A 118 -16.64 9.49 1.62
N SER A 119 -16.59 10.82 1.51
CA SER A 119 -16.08 11.71 2.56
C SER A 119 -17.05 11.92 3.71
N GLY A 120 -18.33 11.53 3.53
CA GLY A 120 -19.44 11.83 4.43
C GLY A 120 -19.98 13.27 4.30
N LEU A 121 -19.35 14.10 3.48
CA LEU A 121 -19.74 15.47 3.21
C LEU A 121 -20.32 15.57 1.80
N LEU A 122 -21.64 15.66 1.68
CA LEU A 122 -22.38 15.64 0.40
C LEU A 122 -21.85 16.67 -0.62
N ASP A 123 -21.50 17.87 -0.16
CA ASP A 123 -20.98 18.93 -1.02
C ASP A 123 -19.56 18.62 -1.55
N ILE A 124 -18.76 17.89 -0.78
CA ILE A 124 -17.42 17.45 -1.21
C ILE A 124 -17.55 16.26 -2.14
N ASP A 125 -18.40 15.29 -1.78
CA ASP A 125 -18.62 14.09 -2.58
C ASP A 125 -19.26 14.43 -3.94
N SER A 126 -20.15 15.41 -4.01
CA SER A 126 -20.73 15.88 -5.28
C SER A 126 -19.70 16.56 -6.19
N LYS A 127 -18.70 17.25 -5.61
CA LYS A 127 -17.64 17.93 -6.37
C LYS A 127 -16.51 16.99 -6.79
N LEU A 128 -16.14 16.05 -5.93
CA LEU A 128 -15.02 15.13 -6.16
C LEU A 128 -15.44 13.79 -6.77
N GLY A 129 -16.71 13.41 -6.59
CA GLY A 129 -17.19 12.04 -6.86
C GLY A 129 -16.73 11.03 -5.82
N GLY A 130 -16.38 11.49 -4.60
CA GLY A 130 -15.72 10.70 -3.57
C GLY A 130 -14.19 10.64 -3.74
N PHE A 131 -13.51 9.96 -2.82
CA PHE A 131 -12.07 9.73 -2.87
C PHE A 131 -11.74 8.52 -3.75
N LYS A 132 -10.80 8.69 -4.68
CA LYS A 132 -10.37 7.64 -5.61
C LYS A 132 -9.06 7.01 -5.14
N ASN A 133 -8.87 5.73 -5.43
CA ASN A 133 -7.73 4.95 -4.93
C ASN A 133 -6.35 5.45 -5.40
N SER A 134 -6.28 6.23 -6.48
CA SER A 134 -5.02 6.74 -7.06
C SER A 134 -4.72 8.19 -6.69
N ASP A 135 -5.63 8.87 -5.96
CA ASP A 135 -5.52 10.30 -5.71
C ASP A 135 -4.74 10.58 -4.41
N LEU A 136 -3.83 11.57 -4.46
CA LEU A 136 -3.23 12.17 -3.28
C LEU A 136 -3.96 13.49 -2.96
N ILE A 137 -4.70 13.50 -1.85
CA ILE A 137 -5.48 14.66 -1.40
C ILE A 137 -4.72 15.38 -0.29
N ILE A 138 -4.37 16.65 -0.51
CA ILE A 138 -3.63 17.47 0.45
C ILE A 138 -4.60 18.46 1.11
N LEU A 139 -4.79 18.30 2.43
CA LEU A 139 -5.55 19.25 3.23
C LEU A 139 -4.60 20.30 3.84
N ALA A 140 -4.59 21.50 3.26
CA ALA A 140 -3.79 22.62 3.73
C ALA A 140 -4.65 23.67 4.47
N GLY A 141 -4.05 24.36 5.44
CA GLY A 141 -4.71 25.39 6.23
C GLY A 141 -3.80 25.95 7.32
N ARG A 142 -4.06 27.17 7.78
CA ARG A 142 -3.27 27.81 8.85
C ARG A 142 -3.40 27.03 10.17
N PRO A 143 -2.47 27.19 11.13
CA PRO A 143 -2.64 26.67 12.49
C PRO A 143 -4.01 27.06 13.05
N SER A 144 -4.62 26.15 13.83
CA SER A 144 -5.95 26.34 14.43
C SER A 144 -7.16 26.46 13.48
N MET A 145 -6.99 26.31 12.17
CA MET A 145 -8.10 26.31 11.18
C MET A 145 -8.84 24.97 11.07
N GLY A 146 -8.64 24.04 12.00
CA GLY A 146 -9.42 22.78 12.04
C GLY A 146 -8.97 21.66 11.09
N LYS A 147 -7.75 21.72 10.53
CA LYS A 147 -7.21 20.66 9.65
C LYS A 147 -7.35 19.24 10.25
N THR A 148 -6.91 19.06 11.49
CA THR A 148 -6.98 17.78 12.18
C THR A 148 -8.42 17.35 12.46
N ALA A 149 -9.31 18.31 12.77
CA ALA A 149 -10.72 18.01 13.01
C ALA A 149 -11.40 17.50 11.73
N LEU A 150 -11.14 18.17 10.59
CA LEU A 150 -11.66 17.73 9.30
C LEU A 150 -11.05 16.38 8.88
N GLY A 151 -9.73 16.20 9.03
CA GLY A 151 -9.06 14.94 8.68
C GLY A 151 -9.59 13.74 9.48
N VAL A 152 -9.84 13.91 10.79
CA VAL A 152 -10.45 12.88 11.64
C VAL A 152 -11.89 12.60 11.20
N ASN A 153 -12.68 13.63 10.90
CA ASN A 153 -14.07 13.46 10.45
C ASN A 153 -14.15 12.69 9.12
N LEU A 154 -13.28 13.04 8.16
CA LEU A 154 -13.15 12.31 6.89
C LEU A 154 -12.79 10.83 7.11
N ALA A 155 -11.85 10.55 8.02
CA ALA A 155 -11.44 9.19 8.33
C ALA A 155 -12.59 8.35 8.93
N ILE A 156 -13.35 8.93 9.87
CA ILE A 156 -14.51 8.25 10.48
C ILE A 156 -15.59 7.94 9.43
N ASN A 157 -15.92 8.92 8.57
CA ASN A 157 -16.91 8.73 7.53
C ASN A 157 -16.48 7.70 6.49
N ALA A 158 -15.19 7.66 6.13
CA ALA A 158 -14.64 6.62 5.27
C ALA A 158 -14.77 5.22 5.91
N CYS A 159 -14.49 5.08 7.22
CA CYS A 159 -14.74 3.83 7.95
C CYS A 159 -16.22 3.42 7.91
N LYS A 160 -17.14 4.36 8.19
CA LYS A 160 -18.59 4.12 8.12
C LYS A 160 -19.03 3.69 6.73
N TYR A 161 -18.48 4.32 5.69
CA TYR A 161 -18.73 3.92 4.30
C TYR A 161 -18.28 2.48 4.03
N PHE A 162 -17.11 2.06 4.52
CA PHE A 162 -16.66 0.67 4.36
C PHE A 162 -17.51 -0.34 5.14
N LEU A 163 -18.04 0.05 6.30
CA LEU A 163 -18.94 -0.80 7.08
C LEU A 163 -20.30 -0.99 6.39
N THR A 164 -20.86 0.04 5.75
CA THR A 164 -22.12 -0.05 5.00
C THR A 164 -21.95 -0.77 3.67
N GLN A 165 -20.78 -0.61 3.04
CA GLN A 165 -20.42 -1.25 1.76
C GLN A 165 -19.86 -2.66 1.92
N LYS A 166 -20.19 -3.38 3.01
CA LYS A 166 -19.78 -4.79 3.22
C LYS A 166 -20.04 -5.61 1.96
N ASN A 167 -18.99 -5.74 1.14
CA ASN A 167 -19.09 -6.35 -0.16
C ASN A 167 -19.34 -7.84 0.06
N THR A 168 -20.49 -8.30 -0.39
CA THR A 168 -21.04 -9.65 -0.21
C THR A 168 -20.20 -10.74 -0.89
N LYS A 169 -19.07 -10.39 -1.53
CA LYS A 169 -18.24 -11.30 -2.32
C LYS A 169 -16.96 -11.76 -1.64
N ASP A 170 -16.34 -10.95 -0.78
CA ASP A 170 -15.01 -11.27 -0.22
C ASP A 170 -14.94 -11.22 1.33
N ASN A 171 -15.99 -10.82 2.05
CA ASN A 171 -16.00 -10.69 3.52
C ASN A 171 -14.89 -9.79 4.12
N VAL A 172 -14.06 -9.13 3.29
CA VAL A 172 -13.02 -8.22 3.75
C VAL A 172 -13.60 -6.81 3.86
N VAL A 173 -13.66 -6.30 5.09
CA VAL A 173 -13.95 -4.89 5.36
C VAL A 173 -12.66 -4.11 5.22
N GLN A 174 -12.67 -3.09 4.37
CA GLN A 174 -11.53 -2.19 4.19
C GLN A 174 -11.34 -1.32 5.45
N SER A 175 -10.09 -1.01 5.79
CA SER A 175 -9.73 -0.25 6.99
C SER A 175 -9.04 1.07 6.65
N VAL A 176 -9.20 2.07 7.51
CA VAL A 176 -8.53 3.38 7.39
C VAL A 176 -7.35 3.45 8.37
N GLY A 177 -6.15 3.72 7.86
CA GLY A 177 -4.98 4.03 8.67
C GLY A 177 -4.89 5.52 8.97
N PHE A 178 -4.74 5.90 10.24
CA PHE A 178 -4.58 7.29 10.65
C PHE A 178 -3.22 7.50 11.33
N PHE A 179 -2.37 8.33 10.72
CA PHE A 179 -1.05 8.67 11.24
C PHE A 179 -1.07 10.10 11.80
N SER A 180 -0.75 10.25 13.08
CA SER A 180 -0.67 11.54 13.77
C SER A 180 0.77 11.79 14.21
N LEU A 181 1.36 12.90 13.77
CA LEU A 181 2.71 13.31 14.16
C LEU A 181 2.73 14.47 15.17
N GLU A 182 1.60 15.14 15.38
CA GLU A 182 1.47 16.31 16.25
C GLU A 182 0.72 15.99 17.55
N MET A 183 -0.31 15.14 17.45
CA MET A 183 -1.20 14.81 18.57
C MET A 183 -1.00 13.35 19.01
N SER A 184 -1.05 13.12 20.31
CA SER A 184 -1.05 11.77 20.89
C SER A 184 -2.28 10.96 20.45
N SER A 185 -2.17 9.63 20.49
CA SER A 185 -3.29 8.73 20.16
C SER A 185 -4.50 8.99 21.07
N GLN A 186 -4.27 9.25 22.37
CA GLN A 186 -5.33 9.57 23.33
C GLN A 186 -6.11 10.82 22.92
N GLN A 187 -5.43 11.90 22.52
CA GLN A 187 -6.11 13.12 22.09
C GLN A 187 -6.93 12.94 20.82
N ILE A 188 -6.48 12.09 19.89
CA ILE A 188 -7.25 11.73 18.69
C ILE A 188 -8.45 10.87 19.07
N SER A 189 -8.29 9.86 19.94
CA SER A 189 -9.39 9.02 20.42
C SER A 189 -10.47 9.84 21.13
N THR A 190 -10.12 10.78 22.00
CA THR A 190 -11.09 11.68 22.63
C THR A 190 -11.83 12.54 21.61
N ARG A 191 -11.19 12.97 20.54
CA ARG A 191 -11.87 13.69 19.44
C ARG A 191 -12.83 12.80 18.68
N ILE A 192 -12.46 11.56 18.38
CA ILE A 192 -13.34 10.60 17.72
C ILE A 192 -14.59 10.37 18.59
N LEU A 193 -14.40 10.10 19.88
CA LEU A 193 -15.51 9.95 20.84
C LEU A 193 -16.38 11.20 20.90
N SER A 194 -15.79 12.39 20.94
CA SER A 194 -16.51 13.67 20.94
C SER A 194 -17.36 13.87 19.68
N ILE A 195 -16.83 13.50 18.50
CA ILE A 195 -17.54 13.61 17.22
C ILE A 195 -18.73 12.65 17.19
N GLU A 196 -18.54 11.40 17.60
CA GLU A 196 -19.56 10.36 17.52
C GLU A 196 -20.63 10.45 18.62
N SER A 197 -20.25 10.91 19.82
CA SER A 197 -21.19 11.10 20.93
C SER A 197 -21.89 12.46 20.95
N GLU A 198 -21.46 13.39 20.09
CA GLU A 198 -21.87 14.80 20.06
C GLU A 198 -21.63 15.54 21.39
N ILE A 199 -20.75 15.03 22.26
CA ILE A 199 -20.39 15.66 23.52
C ILE A 199 -19.22 16.62 23.29
N ASN A 200 -19.25 17.76 23.99
CA ASN A 200 -18.19 18.77 23.91
C ASN A 200 -16.81 18.19 24.31
N SER A 201 -15.84 18.30 23.41
CA SER A 201 -14.46 17.82 23.66
C SER A 201 -13.79 18.41 24.91
N SER A 202 -14.07 19.67 25.25
CA SER A 202 -13.55 20.30 26.46
C SER A 202 -14.24 19.77 27.72
N ALA A 203 -15.52 19.39 27.64
CA ALA A 203 -16.23 18.75 28.74
C ALA A 203 -15.67 17.34 29.01
N LEU A 204 -15.40 16.57 27.95
CA LEU A 204 -14.73 15.27 28.03
C LEU A 204 -13.33 15.38 28.65
N PHE A 205 -12.55 16.38 28.23
CA PHE A 205 -11.20 16.60 28.75
C PHE A 205 -11.21 17.03 30.23
N ASN A 206 -12.16 17.88 30.62
CA ASN A 206 -12.28 18.41 31.98
C ASN A 206 -13.09 17.51 32.93
N GLY A 207 -13.59 16.37 32.46
CA GLY A 207 -14.43 15.45 33.24
C GLY A 207 -15.79 16.03 33.66
N LYS A 208 -16.26 17.08 32.98
CA LYS A 208 -17.56 17.72 33.23
C LYS A 208 -18.65 17.07 32.39
N ILE A 209 -18.92 15.79 32.67
CA ILE A 209 -19.88 14.98 31.93
C ILE A 209 -21.04 14.55 32.84
N ASP A 210 -22.26 14.64 32.32
CA ASP A 210 -23.44 14.18 33.03
C ASP A 210 -23.60 12.66 32.92
N VAL A 211 -24.42 12.07 33.79
CA VAL A 211 -24.66 10.60 33.77
C VAL A 211 -25.20 10.12 32.42
N GLN A 212 -26.04 10.94 31.75
CA GLN A 212 -26.55 10.63 30.41
C GLN A 212 -25.45 10.62 29.34
N ASP A 213 -24.44 11.49 29.48
CA ASP A 213 -23.31 11.55 28.57
C ASP A 213 -22.40 10.33 28.73
N VAL A 214 -22.24 9.83 29.97
CA VAL A 214 -21.50 8.59 30.24
C VAL A 214 -22.13 7.40 29.54
N ASP A 215 -23.46 7.29 29.55
CA ASP A 215 -24.15 6.18 28.89
C ASP A 215 -24.00 6.26 27.36
N LYS A 216 -24.12 7.46 26.77
CA LYS A 216 -23.85 7.68 25.34
C LYS A 216 -22.42 7.30 24.95
N LEU A 217 -21.43 7.69 25.76
CA LEU A 217 -20.02 7.36 25.50
C LEU A 217 -19.77 5.85 25.48
N LYS A 218 -20.43 5.09 26.37
CA LYS A 218 -20.33 3.62 26.37
C LYS A 218 -20.92 3.03 25.10
N THR A 219 -22.09 3.49 24.67
CA THR A 219 -22.71 3.01 23.42
C THR A 219 -21.80 3.27 22.22
N VAL A 220 -21.25 4.48 22.11
CA VAL A 220 -20.33 4.87 21.03
C VAL A 220 -19.03 4.06 21.09
N GLN A 221 -18.49 3.80 22.28
CA GLN A 221 -17.30 2.97 22.46
C GLN A 221 -17.53 1.56 21.92
N ASP A 222 -18.68 0.95 22.23
CA ASP A 222 -19.03 -0.39 21.75
C ASP A 222 -19.24 -0.44 20.23
N GLU A 223 -19.69 0.66 19.62
CA GLU A 223 -19.81 0.77 18.16
C GLU A 223 -18.46 0.91 17.48
N ILE A 224 -17.53 1.70 18.04
CA ILE A 224 -16.19 1.92 17.47
C ILE A 224 -15.32 0.66 17.58
N GLN A 225 -15.56 -0.20 18.55
CA GLN A 225 -14.78 -1.44 18.73
C GLN A 225 -15.17 -2.59 17.80
N LYS A 226 -16.28 -2.47 17.05
CA LYS A 226 -16.74 -3.50 16.10
C LYS A 226 -16.09 -3.37 14.72
#